data_AF-A0A956SEY1-F1
#
_entry.id   AF-A0A956SEY1-F1
#
_cell.length_a   1.000
_cell.length_b   1.000
_cell.length_c   1.000
_cell.angle_alpha   90.00
_cell.angle_beta   90.00
_cell.angle_gamma   90.00
#
_symmetry.space_group_name_H-M   'P 1'
#
loop_
_entity.id
_entity.type
_entity.pdbx_description
1 polymer ?
#
loop_
_entity_poly.entity_id
_entity_poly.type
_entity_poly.pdbx_seq_one_letter_code
_entity_poly.pdbx_strand_id
1 'polypeptide(L)'
;MSRTTSHLVATAITIAGLIALAAPAPTLANWTCDDPLTSHTVNDLPEEYFVFADWTGNVVPDGAGGFYTTWEENANVTVARCRVQRVDSSGNRLWGSEGLAIFDLNDQHTPHVVVDPSGGGVYAFTASSPTPESDFEIRLQRFGPDGARLWGPEGRIVFQACGVPSYRPALVSDGADGFFLSVVTSPVPNEVRLQHLSADGDLLWGGGS
;
A
#
# COMPACT_ATOMS: atom_id res chain seq x y z
N MET A 1 58.91 -21.42 67.52
CA MET A 1 58.03 -21.24 66.34
C MET A 1 56.61 -21.53 66.84
N SER A 2 55.85 -20.51 67.27
CA SER A 2 54.80 -19.80 66.50
C SER A 2 53.74 -20.77 65.96
N ARG A 3 52.42 -20.65 66.14
CA ARG A 3 51.48 -19.72 66.79
C ARG A 3 50.11 -20.45 66.78
N THR A 4 49.23 -20.02 67.67
CA THR A 4 47.76 -20.19 67.74
C THR A 4 47.00 -20.19 66.40
N THR A 5 45.84 -20.86 66.33
CA THR A 5 44.55 -20.42 65.70
C THR A 5 43.52 -21.58 65.76
N SER A 6 42.39 -21.50 66.49
CA SER A 6 41.17 -20.67 66.38
C SER A 6 40.09 -21.25 65.46
N HIS A 7 38.94 -21.55 66.08
CA HIS A 7 37.54 -21.46 65.63
C HIS A 7 37.18 -21.51 64.14
N LEU A 8 36.12 -22.26 63.79
CA LEU A 8 34.80 -21.67 63.51
C LEU A 8 33.76 -22.75 63.14
N VAL A 9 32.61 -22.66 63.81
CA VAL A 9 31.33 -23.26 63.40
C VAL A 9 30.78 -22.42 62.26
N ALA A 10 30.34 -23.05 61.16
CA ALA A 10 29.57 -22.38 60.12
C ALA A 10 28.29 -23.18 59.85
N THR A 11 27.19 -22.69 60.43
CA THR A 11 25.81 -23.06 60.15
C THR A 11 25.49 -22.69 58.70
N ALA A 12 25.04 -23.66 57.90
CA ALA A 12 24.53 -23.37 56.56
C ALA A 12 23.16 -22.69 56.66
N ILE A 13 23.07 -21.43 56.24
CA ILE A 13 21.81 -20.74 56.00
C ILE A 13 21.45 -20.97 54.53
N THR A 14 20.43 -21.78 54.28
CA THR A 14 19.85 -21.93 52.94
C THR A 14 18.94 -20.73 52.69
N ILE A 15 19.37 -19.76 51.88
CA ILE A 15 18.50 -18.71 51.36
C ILE A 15 17.82 -19.25 50.11
N ALA A 16 16.54 -19.63 50.24
CA ALA A 16 15.69 -19.90 49.08
C ALA A 16 15.34 -18.57 48.41
N GLY A 17 15.94 -18.30 47.25
CA GLY A 17 15.62 -17.13 46.44
C GLY A 17 14.24 -17.27 45.81
N LEU A 18 13.34 -16.35 46.14
CA LEU A 18 12.05 -16.19 45.48
C LEU A 18 12.28 -15.47 44.14
N ILE A 19 12.21 -16.17 43.01
CA ILE A 19 12.19 -15.52 41.69
C ILE A 19 10.73 -15.14 41.40
N ALA A 20 10.39 -13.87 41.56
CA ALA A 20 9.15 -13.33 41.03
C ALA A 20 9.31 -13.17 39.50
N LEU A 21 8.64 -14.02 38.72
CA LEU A 21 8.45 -13.75 37.29
C LEU A 21 7.51 -12.55 37.17
N ALA A 22 8.06 -11.40 36.80
CA ALA A 22 7.26 -10.30 36.28
C ALA A 22 6.73 -10.73 34.90
N ALA A 23 5.45 -11.05 34.80
CA ALA A 23 4.79 -11.13 33.51
C ALA A 23 4.82 -9.73 32.87
N PRO A 24 5.15 -9.59 31.58
CA PRO A 24 5.03 -8.29 30.93
C PRO A 24 3.57 -7.86 31.00
N ALA A 25 3.31 -6.73 31.67
CA ALA A 25 2.01 -6.09 31.55
C ALA A 25 1.79 -5.77 30.07
N PRO A 26 0.58 -6.02 29.50
CA PRO A 26 0.31 -5.57 28.15
C PRO A 26 0.44 -4.04 28.17
N THR A 27 1.44 -3.52 27.46
CA THR A 27 1.48 -2.11 27.11
C THR A 27 0.29 -1.88 26.18
N LEU A 28 -0.83 -1.46 26.75
CA LEU A 28 -1.91 -0.89 25.97
C LEU A 28 -1.33 0.37 25.32
N ALA A 29 -1.28 0.39 23.99
CA ALA A 29 -0.93 1.58 23.24
C ALA A 29 -1.90 2.68 23.63
N ASN A 30 -1.40 3.68 24.36
CA ASN A 30 -2.18 4.81 24.83
C ASN A 30 -1.99 5.93 23.81
N TRP A 31 -3.02 6.15 22.98
CA TRP A 31 -3.01 7.18 21.95
C TRP A 31 -3.38 8.52 22.59
N THR A 32 -2.44 9.46 22.65
CA THR A 32 -2.77 10.87 22.91
C THR A 32 -2.65 11.63 21.60
N CYS A 33 -3.63 12.49 21.31
CA CYS A 33 -3.78 13.22 20.04
C CYS A 33 -2.64 14.18 19.71
N ASP A 34 -1.71 14.44 20.64
CA ASP A 34 -0.74 15.53 20.55
C ASP A 34 0.72 15.05 20.32
N ASP A 35 0.96 13.75 20.14
CA ASP A 35 2.30 13.21 19.82
C ASP A 35 2.22 11.99 18.89
N PRO A 36 2.11 12.17 17.56
CA PRO A 36 2.33 11.09 16.62
C PRO A 36 3.83 10.79 16.60
N LEU A 37 4.30 9.94 17.53
CA LEU A 37 5.69 9.51 17.66
C LEU A 37 6.32 9.26 16.27
N THR A 38 7.09 10.24 15.77
CA THR A 38 7.82 10.21 14.50
C THR A 38 7.03 9.66 13.29
N SER A 39 5.89 10.26 12.96
CA SER A 39 5.23 9.99 11.66
C SER A 39 6.04 10.54 10.49
N HIS A 40 6.21 9.76 9.41
CA HIS A 40 6.88 10.21 8.18
C HIS A 40 5.86 10.66 7.13
N THR A 41 5.99 11.91 6.66
CA THR A 41 5.19 12.42 5.55
C THR A 41 5.67 11.83 4.23
N VAL A 42 4.76 11.18 3.48
CA VAL A 42 5.09 10.49 2.21
C VAL A 42 4.97 11.38 0.96
N ASN A 43 4.53 12.63 1.12
CA ASN A 43 4.49 13.65 0.07
C ASN A 43 4.79 15.06 0.62
N ASP A 44 5.29 15.97 -0.23
CA ASP A 44 5.43 17.40 0.09
C ASP A 44 4.58 18.24 -0.90
N LEU A 45 3.25 18.08 -0.87
CA LEU A 45 2.34 18.83 -1.73
C LEU A 45 2.14 20.28 -1.21
N PRO A 46 1.87 21.26 -2.09
CA PRO A 46 1.52 22.62 -1.66
C PRO A 46 0.27 22.64 -0.76
N GLU A 47 0.18 23.61 0.18
CA GLU A 47 -0.90 23.70 1.20
C GLU A 47 -2.33 23.79 0.62
N GLU A 48 -2.47 24.08 -0.67
CA GLU A 48 -3.74 24.17 -1.40
C GLU A 48 -4.31 22.81 -1.84
N TYR A 49 -3.56 21.71 -1.67
CA TYR A 49 -3.98 20.38 -2.07
C TYR A 49 -4.60 19.60 -0.90
N PHE A 50 -5.78 19.01 -1.12
CA PHE A 50 -6.38 18.06 -0.19
C PHE A 50 -5.92 16.64 -0.54
N VAL A 51 -5.51 15.88 0.47
CA VAL A 51 -5.11 14.48 0.32
C VAL A 51 -6.14 13.58 0.98
N PHE A 52 -6.73 12.68 0.20
CA PHE A 52 -7.65 11.66 0.71
C PHE A 52 -6.96 10.30 0.65
N ALA A 53 -6.80 9.66 1.83
CA ALA A 53 -6.34 8.29 1.96
C ALA A 53 -7.44 7.36 2.52
N ASP A 54 -8.52 7.94 3.06
CA ASP A 54 -9.54 7.28 3.87
C ASP A 54 -10.63 6.56 3.07
N TRP A 55 -10.73 6.78 1.75
CA TRP A 55 -11.68 6.04 0.92
C TRP A 55 -11.10 4.79 0.23
N THR A 56 -9.79 4.72 -0.09
CA THR A 56 -9.22 3.61 -0.91
C THR A 56 -7.68 3.45 -0.98
N GLY A 57 -6.85 4.36 -0.44
CA GLY A 57 -5.39 4.21 -0.56
C GLY A 57 -4.89 2.98 0.21
N ASN A 58 -4.04 2.14 -0.42
CA ASN A 58 -3.47 0.96 0.24
C ASN A 58 -1.93 0.98 0.26
N VAL A 59 -1.36 0.30 1.25
CA VAL A 59 0.08 0.14 1.43
C VAL A 59 0.45 -1.31 1.15
N VAL A 60 1.52 -1.54 0.38
CA VAL A 60 2.04 -2.89 0.09
C VAL A 60 3.56 -2.96 0.32
N PRO A 61 4.09 -4.07 0.86
CA PRO A 61 5.52 -4.19 1.13
C PRO A 61 6.32 -4.22 -0.18
N ASP A 62 7.52 -3.64 -0.20
CA ASP A 62 8.37 -3.66 -1.41
C ASP A 62 9.29 -4.88 -1.52
N GLY A 63 9.23 -5.78 -0.53
CA GLY A 63 10.08 -6.97 -0.44
C GLY A 63 11.53 -6.70 0.00
N ALA A 64 11.92 -5.43 0.17
CA ALA A 64 13.25 -4.98 0.61
C ALA A 64 13.22 -4.27 1.98
N GLY A 65 12.08 -4.28 2.66
CA GLY A 65 11.87 -3.65 3.97
C GLY A 65 11.25 -2.25 3.89
N GLY A 66 10.99 -1.75 2.69
CA GLY A 66 10.18 -0.58 2.41
C GLY A 66 8.74 -0.94 2.02
N PHE A 67 8.03 0.04 1.46
CA PHE A 67 6.66 -0.12 0.99
C PHE A 67 6.33 0.81 -0.18
N TYR A 68 5.25 0.48 -0.87
CA TYR A 68 4.57 1.36 -1.81
C TYR A 68 3.24 1.82 -1.23
N THR A 69 2.84 3.04 -1.56
CA THR A 69 1.54 3.61 -1.16
C THR A 69 0.97 4.49 -2.27
N THR A 70 -0.35 4.64 -2.27
CA THR A 70 -1.09 5.51 -3.19
C THR A 70 -1.97 6.50 -2.44
N TRP A 71 -2.25 7.63 -3.07
CA TRP A 71 -3.23 8.60 -2.58
C TRP A 71 -3.87 9.37 -3.71
N GLU A 72 -5.04 9.92 -3.44
CA GLU A 72 -5.69 10.91 -4.30
C GLU A 72 -5.20 12.31 -3.89
N GLU A 73 -4.70 13.04 -4.88
CA GLU A 73 -4.33 14.44 -4.83
C GLU A 73 -5.45 15.25 -5.47
N ASN A 74 -6.14 16.07 -4.67
CA ASN A 74 -7.17 16.97 -5.16
C ASN A 74 -6.67 18.42 -5.09
N ALA A 75 -6.40 19.01 -6.26
CA ALA A 75 -6.09 20.44 -6.39
C ALA A 75 -7.36 21.30 -6.27
N ASN A 76 -8.50 20.76 -6.73
CA ASN A 76 -9.86 21.30 -6.67
C ASN A 76 -10.84 20.19 -7.15
N VAL A 77 -12.14 20.33 -6.89
CA VAL A 77 -13.22 19.31 -7.08
C VAL A 77 -13.32 18.71 -8.51
N THR A 78 -12.57 19.22 -9.49
CA THR A 78 -12.62 18.80 -10.90
C THR A 78 -11.31 18.22 -11.45
N VAL A 79 -10.24 18.13 -10.63
CA VAL A 79 -8.94 17.63 -11.08
C VAL A 79 -8.34 16.71 -10.02
N ALA A 80 -8.98 15.57 -9.79
CA ALA A 80 -8.41 14.51 -8.98
C ALA A 80 -7.28 13.83 -9.77
N ARG A 81 -6.10 13.78 -9.17
CA ARG A 81 -4.95 13.02 -9.68
C ARG A 81 -4.58 11.98 -8.67
N CYS A 82 -4.20 10.79 -9.14
CA CYS A 82 -3.73 9.76 -8.26
C CYS A 82 -2.21 9.66 -8.33
N ARG A 83 -1.58 9.48 -7.16
CA ARG A 83 -0.13 9.39 -7.00
C ARG A 83 0.27 8.03 -6.42
N VAL A 84 1.51 7.63 -6.69
CA VAL A 84 2.16 6.47 -6.09
C VAL A 84 3.56 6.85 -5.60
N GLN A 85 3.98 6.30 -4.47
CA GLN A 85 5.30 6.51 -3.89
C GLN A 85 5.91 5.19 -3.43
N ARG A 86 7.23 5.09 -3.55
CA ARG A 86 8.02 4.07 -2.88
C ARG A 86 8.81 4.70 -1.73
N VAL A 87 8.77 4.07 -0.57
CA VAL A 87 9.47 4.50 0.64
C VAL A 87 10.35 3.35 1.12
N ASP A 88 11.63 3.63 1.40
CA ASP A 88 12.55 2.62 1.92
C ASP A 88 12.35 2.33 3.42
N SER A 89 13.07 1.35 3.96
CA SER A 89 12.99 0.97 5.38
C SER A 89 13.41 2.06 6.36
N SER A 90 14.07 3.11 5.89
CA SER A 90 14.50 4.28 6.69
C SER A 90 13.53 5.45 6.56
N GLY A 91 12.44 5.30 5.80
CA GLY A 91 11.47 6.38 5.56
C GLY A 91 11.87 7.33 4.42
N ASN A 92 12.89 7.02 3.63
CA ASN A 92 13.27 7.87 2.50
C ASN A 92 12.35 7.63 1.31
N ARG A 93 11.85 8.73 0.72
CA ARG A 93 11.07 8.71 -0.53
C ARG A 93 11.98 8.44 -1.72
N LEU A 94 11.66 7.43 -2.52
CA LEU A 94 12.51 7.00 -3.64
C LEU A 94 12.05 7.54 -4.99
N TRP A 95 10.80 8.02 -5.13
CA TRP A 95 10.28 8.57 -6.38
C TRP A 95 9.96 10.07 -6.28
N GLY A 96 10.92 10.83 -5.75
CA GLY A 96 10.80 12.27 -5.55
C GLY A 96 9.91 12.64 -4.36
N SER A 97 9.86 13.93 -4.05
CA SER A 97 9.13 14.46 -2.89
C SER A 97 7.61 14.37 -3.02
N GLU A 98 7.08 14.42 -4.24
CA GLU A 98 5.64 14.38 -4.51
C GLU A 98 5.13 12.98 -4.92
N GLY A 99 6.02 11.99 -5.04
CA GLY A 99 5.71 10.74 -5.72
C GLY A 99 5.40 10.93 -7.22
N LEU A 100 5.02 9.84 -7.87
CA LEU A 100 4.72 9.82 -9.30
C LEU A 100 3.22 9.88 -9.52
N ALA A 101 2.77 10.66 -10.50
CA ALA A 101 1.42 10.50 -11.02
C ALA A 101 1.24 9.08 -11.57
N ILE A 102 0.08 8.45 -11.35
CA ILE A 102 -0.22 7.12 -11.89
C ILE A 102 -0.45 7.23 -13.41
N PHE A 103 -1.35 8.14 -13.81
CA PHE A 103 -1.63 8.48 -15.21
C PHE A 103 -1.49 9.99 -15.45
N ASP A 104 -1.22 10.37 -16.70
CA ASP A 104 -1.29 11.77 -17.16
C ASP A 104 -2.72 12.11 -17.61
N LEU A 105 -3.67 11.93 -16.68
CA LEU A 105 -5.11 12.12 -16.89
C LEU A 105 -5.68 12.95 -15.73
N ASN A 106 -6.85 13.55 -15.94
CA ASN A 106 -7.62 14.16 -14.86
C ASN A 106 -8.74 13.20 -14.42
N ASP A 107 -9.37 13.50 -13.29
CA ASP A 107 -10.53 12.76 -12.76
C ASP A 107 -10.22 11.28 -12.46
N GLN A 108 -9.05 11.06 -11.86
CA GLN A 108 -8.62 9.75 -11.38
C GLN A 108 -9.02 9.58 -9.92
N HIS A 109 -9.71 8.49 -9.63
CA HIS A 109 -10.19 8.17 -8.30
C HIS A 109 -9.80 6.77 -7.86
N THR A 110 -9.84 6.59 -6.55
CA THR A 110 -9.67 5.29 -5.92
C THR A 110 -8.38 4.55 -6.26
N PRO A 111 -7.21 5.17 -5.99
CA PRO A 111 -5.96 4.56 -6.40
C PRO A 111 -5.57 3.44 -5.47
N HIS A 112 -5.17 2.33 -6.08
CA HIS A 112 -4.67 1.17 -5.39
C HIS A 112 -3.36 0.70 -6.00
N VAL A 113 -2.55 0.01 -5.21
CA VAL A 113 -1.25 -0.52 -5.62
C VAL A 113 -1.09 -1.99 -5.24
N VAL A 114 -0.49 -2.77 -6.12
CA VAL A 114 -0.09 -4.16 -5.89
C VAL A 114 1.36 -4.37 -6.32
N VAL A 115 2.07 -5.23 -5.60
CA VAL A 115 3.48 -5.54 -5.91
C VAL A 115 3.57 -6.31 -7.22
N ASP A 116 4.54 -5.94 -8.05
CA ASP A 116 4.88 -6.70 -9.24
C ASP A 116 5.58 -8.02 -8.85
N PRO A 117 4.99 -9.19 -9.15
CA PRO A 117 5.55 -10.49 -8.77
C PRO A 117 6.92 -10.76 -9.39
N SER A 118 7.20 -10.16 -10.55
CA SER A 118 8.48 -10.35 -11.25
C SER A 118 9.64 -9.56 -10.61
N GLY A 119 9.36 -8.78 -9.56
CA GLY A 119 10.37 -8.22 -8.67
C GLY A 119 10.56 -6.71 -8.78
N GLY A 120 10.11 -6.00 -7.73
CA GLY A 120 10.51 -4.63 -7.40
C GLY A 120 9.69 -3.52 -8.06
N GLY A 121 8.81 -3.84 -9.00
CA GLY A 121 7.84 -2.89 -9.54
C GLY A 121 6.53 -2.89 -8.76
N VAL A 122 5.58 -2.09 -9.23
CA VAL A 122 4.18 -2.17 -8.81
C VAL A 122 3.24 -1.99 -9.98
N TYR A 123 2.05 -2.52 -9.82
CA TYR A 123 0.91 -2.11 -10.61
C TYR A 123 0.06 -1.17 -9.77
N ALA A 124 -0.26 -0.02 -10.34
CA ALA A 124 -1.15 0.94 -9.72
C ALA A 124 -2.37 1.13 -10.63
N PHE A 125 -3.57 1.15 -10.06
CA PHE A 125 -4.79 1.30 -10.83
C PHE A 125 -5.69 2.38 -10.26
N THR A 126 -6.51 2.95 -11.12
CA THR A 126 -7.53 3.93 -10.75
C THR A 126 -8.84 3.62 -11.46
N ALA A 127 -9.92 4.03 -10.84
CA ALA A 127 -11.16 4.32 -11.55
C ALA A 127 -11.01 5.67 -12.25
N SER A 128 -11.41 5.77 -13.51
CA SER A 128 -11.40 7.03 -14.25
C SER A 128 -12.63 7.18 -15.13
N SER A 129 -13.16 8.40 -15.18
CA SER A 129 -14.11 8.86 -16.19
C SER A 129 -13.47 10.05 -16.91
N PRO A 130 -12.62 9.81 -17.93
CA PRO A 130 -11.85 10.88 -18.57
C PRO A 130 -12.72 12.04 -19.11
N THR A 131 -14.00 11.81 -19.38
CA THR A 131 -15.00 12.89 -19.55
C THR A 131 -16.29 12.58 -18.78
N PRO A 132 -17.11 13.59 -18.42
CA PRO A 132 -18.42 13.35 -17.79
C PRO A 132 -19.35 12.45 -18.61
N GLU A 133 -19.14 12.40 -19.93
CA GLU A 133 -19.87 11.58 -20.88
C GLU A 133 -19.18 10.25 -21.21
N SER A 134 -17.99 9.98 -20.66
CA SER A 134 -17.24 8.77 -20.98
C SER A 134 -17.74 7.56 -20.19
N ASP A 135 -17.54 6.37 -20.77
CA ASP A 135 -17.61 5.13 -20.02
C ASP A 135 -16.65 5.18 -18.82
N PHE A 136 -17.00 4.41 -17.79
CA PHE A 136 -16.08 4.19 -16.68
C PHE A 136 -15.01 3.19 -17.11
N GLU A 137 -13.77 3.50 -16.74
CA GLU A 137 -12.60 2.67 -17.02
C GLU A 137 -11.86 2.31 -15.74
N ILE A 138 -11.40 1.06 -15.65
CA ILE A 138 -10.28 0.71 -14.77
C ILE A 138 -9.03 0.74 -15.60
N ARG A 139 -8.13 1.65 -15.25
CA ARG A 139 -6.82 1.77 -15.87
C ARG A 139 -5.76 1.20 -14.96
N LEU A 140 -4.81 0.49 -15.53
CA LEU A 140 -3.66 -0.10 -14.86
C LEU A 140 -2.37 0.54 -15.40
N GLN A 141 -1.46 0.89 -14.52
CA GLN A 141 -0.10 1.33 -14.82
C GLN A 141 0.89 0.36 -14.17
N ARG A 142 1.99 0.08 -14.85
CA ARG A 142 3.10 -0.67 -14.30
C ARG A 142 4.30 0.25 -14.12
N PHE A 143 4.87 0.29 -12.91
CA PHE A 143 6.08 1.03 -12.59
C PHE A 143 7.22 0.05 -12.29
N GLY A 144 8.41 0.33 -12.84
CA GLY A 144 9.65 -0.35 -12.46
C GLY A 144 10.12 0.04 -11.05
N PRO A 145 11.11 -0.67 -10.48
CA PRO A 145 11.66 -0.39 -9.15
C PRO A 145 12.28 1.00 -9.00
N ASP A 146 12.74 1.58 -10.10
CA ASP A 146 13.30 2.91 -10.22
C ASP A 146 12.24 4.00 -10.46
N GLY A 147 10.96 3.62 -10.57
CA GLY A 147 9.86 4.54 -10.88
C GLY A 147 9.63 4.74 -12.37
N ALA A 148 10.29 3.97 -13.25
CA ALA A 148 10.03 4.05 -14.68
C ALA A 148 8.60 3.60 -15.01
N ARG A 149 7.84 4.44 -15.74
CA ARG A 149 6.49 4.12 -16.20
C ARG A 149 6.56 3.22 -17.45
N LEU A 150 6.06 1.98 -17.36
CA LEU A 150 6.30 0.95 -18.39
C LEU A 150 5.23 0.86 -19.48
N TRP A 151 4.03 1.44 -19.29
CA TRP A 151 2.96 1.43 -20.30
C TRP A 151 2.59 2.82 -20.81
N GLY A 152 3.57 3.73 -20.86
CA GLY A 152 3.34 5.10 -21.34
C GLY A 152 2.41 5.90 -20.42
N PRO A 153 2.10 7.15 -20.80
CA PRO A 153 1.47 8.11 -19.90
C PRO A 153 0.04 7.75 -19.47
N GLU A 154 -0.72 7.05 -20.30
CA GLU A 154 -2.13 6.72 -20.05
C GLU A 154 -2.37 5.29 -19.54
N GLY A 155 -1.32 4.47 -19.51
CA GLY A 155 -1.38 3.07 -19.11
C GLY A 155 -2.29 2.22 -19.98
N ARG A 156 -2.88 1.18 -19.39
CA ARG A 156 -3.75 0.22 -20.08
C ARG A 156 -5.14 0.21 -19.48
N ILE A 157 -6.16 0.27 -20.33
CA ILE A 157 -7.55 0.01 -19.93
C ILE A 157 -7.70 -1.50 -19.78
N VAL A 158 -8.01 -1.98 -18.58
CA VAL A 158 -8.22 -3.40 -18.28
C VAL A 158 -9.68 -3.75 -18.04
N PHE A 159 -10.53 -2.74 -17.90
CA PHE A 159 -11.97 -2.87 -17.84
C PHE A 159 -12.63 -1.58 -18.34
N GLN A 160 -13.68 -1.71 -19.15
CA GLN A 160 -14.52 -0.60 -19.61
C GLN A 160 -15.98 -1.03 -19.59
N ALA A 161 -16.85 -0.19 -19.06
CA ALA A 161 -18.29 -0.41 -19.11
C ALA A 161 -19.06 0.91 -19.12
N CYS A 162 -20.20 0.89 -19.80
CA CYS A 162 -21.17 1.98 -19.74
C CYS A 162 -21.86 2.03 -18.37
N GLY A 163 -21.96 3.22 -17.78
CA GLY A 163 -22.57 3.46 -16.46
C GLY A 163 -21.55 3.68 -15.35
N VAL A 164 -22.03 3.82 -14.11
CA VAL A 164 -21.20 4.05 -12.91
C VAL A 164 -21.03 2.73 -12.15
N PRO A 165 -19.96 1.95 -12.37
CA PRO A 165 -19.64 0.80 -11.54
C PRO A 165 -19.11 1.24 -10.17
N SER A 166 -18.99 0.28 -9.26
CA SER A 166 -18.55 0.55 -7.89
C SER A 166 -17.07 0.95 -7.85
N TYR A 167 -16.76 1.98 -7.07
CA TYR A 167 -15.43 2.50 -6.75
C TYR A 167 -14.52 1.56 -5.95
N ARG A 168 -14.75 0.24 -6.00
CA ARG A 168 -13.96 -0.76 -5.26
C ARG A 168 -13.54 -1.94 -6.13
N PRO A 169 -12.89 -1.70 -7.27
CA PRO A 169 -12.17 -2.79 -7.95
C PRO A 169 -11.09 -3.34 -7.02
N ALA A 170 -10.79 -4.63 -7.13
CA ALA A 170 -9.67 -5.23 -6.43
C ALA A 170 -8.78 -5.96 -7.43
N LEU A 171 -7.48 -5.81 -7.26
CA LEU A 171 -6.46 -6.50 -8.03
C LEU A 171 -5.63 -7.35 -7.08
N VAL A 172 -5.32 -8.58 -7.45
CA VAL A 172 -4.44 -9.48 -6.70
C VAL A 172 -3.55 -10.24 -7.66
N SER A 173 -2.30 -10.48 -7.28
CA SER A 173 -1.40 -11.32 -8.08
C SER A 173 -1.94 -12.76 -8.21
N ASP A 174 -1.73 -13.37 -9.37
CA ASP A 174 -2.02 -14.79 -9.61
C ASP A 174 -0.88 -15.75 -9.18
N GLY A 175 0.25 -15.22 -8.70
CA GLY A 175 1.44 -15.98 -8.32
C GLY A 175 2.34 -16.44 -9.47
N ALA A 176 2.04 -16.07 -10.72
CA ALA A 176 2.74 -16.45 -11.95
C ALA A 176 2.82 -15.26 -12.95
N ASP A 177 3.13 -14.07 -12.42
CA ASP A 177 3.29 -12.77 -13.10
C ASP A 177 2.02 -12.10 -13.65
N GLY A 178 0.84 -12.69 -13.49
CA GLY A 178 -0.44 -12.08 -13.84
C GLY A 178 -1.25 -11.59 -12.64
N PHE A 179 -2.49 -11.18 -12.90
CA PHE A 179 -3.39 -10.62 -11.90
C PHE A 179 -4.83 -11.07 -12.08
N PHE A 180 -5.55 -11.25 -10.99
CA PHE A 180 -7.01 -11.31 -10.99
C PHE A 180 -7.58 -9.93 -10.66
N LEU A 181 -8.44 -9.44 -11.54
CA LEU A 181 -9.24 -8.24 -11.36
C LEU A 181 -10.66 -8.64 -10.96
N SER A 182 -11.19 -8.03 -9.90
CA SER A 182 -12.61 -8.05 -9.57
C SER A 182 -13.21 -6.66 -9.69
N VAL A 183 -14.38 -6.57 -10.31
CA VAL A 183 -15.14 -5.31 -10.45
C VAL A 183 -16.61 -5.57 -10.18
N VAL A 184 -17.30 -4.59 -9.60
CA VAL A 184 -18.76 -4.63 -9.43
C VAL A 184 -19.39 -3.73 -10.48
N THR A 185 -20.17 -4.30 -11.39
CA THR A 185 -20.83 -3.56 -12.47
C THR A 185 -22.25 -3.12 -12.09
N SER A 186 -22.66 -1.98 -12.63
CA SER A 186 -24.04 -1.43 -12.61
C SER A 186 -24.49 -1.33 -14.07
N PRO A 187 -25.75 -1.65 -14.46
CA PRO A 187 -26.98 -1.59 -13.66
C PRO A 187 -27.48 -2.93 -13.13
N VAL A 188 -28.58 -2.87 -12.36
CA VAL A 188 -29.24 -3.99 -11.66
C VAL A 188 -29.62 -5.15 -12.61
N PRO A 189 -29.36 -6.41 -12.23
CA PRO A 189 -28.66 -6.81 -11.01
C PRO A 189 -27.17 -6.48 -11.10
N ASN A 190 -26.61 -5.96 -9.99
CA ASN A 190 -25.18 -5.75 -9.89
C ASN A 190 -24.46 -7.11 -10.03
N GLU A 191 -23.50 -7.19 -10.92
CA GLU A 191 -22.68 -8.40 -11.10
C GLU A 191 -21.29 -8.14 -10.51
N VAL A 192 -20.73 -9.15 -9.85
CA VAL A 192 -19.28 -9.21 -9.61
C VAL A 192 -18.67 -9.89 -10.82
N ARG A 193 -17.85 -9.16 -11.58
CA ARG A 193 -17.11 -9.70 -12.71
C ARG A 193 -15.67 -9.92 -12.31
N LEU A 194 -15.12 -11.04 -12.78
CA LEU A 194 -13.72 -11.39 -12.59
C LEU A 194 -13.05 -11.51 -13.95
N GLN A 195 -11.80 -11.09 -14.01
CA GLN A 195 -10.94 -11.26 -15.17
C GLN A 195 -9.55 -11.68 -14.71
N HIS A 196 -8.91 -12.57 -15.46
CA HIS A 196 -7.51 -12.91 -15.32
C HIS A 196 -6.72 -12.14 -16.38
N LEU A 197 -5.69 -11.43 -15.94
CA LEU A 197 -4.86 -10.55 -16.75
C LEU A 197 -3.42 -11.07 -16.78
N SER A 198 -2.75 -10.96 -17.92
CA SER A 198 -1.31 -11.19 -18.03
C SER A 198 -0.50 -10.13 -17.29
N ALA A 199 0.82 -10.35 -17.19
CA ALA A 199 1.78 -9.33 -16.71
C ALA A 199 1.74 -8.04 -17.52
N ASP A 200 1.28 -8.11 -18.77
CA ASP A 200 1.11 -6.99 -19.67
C ASP A 200 -0.31 -6.41 -19.61
N GLY A 201 -1.22 -6.94 -18.78
CA GLY A 201 -2.60 -6.47 -18.70
C GLY A 201 -3.51 -6.97 -19.82
N ASP A 202 -3.11 -8.02 -20.55
CA ASP A 202 -3.96 -8.63 -21.59
C ASP A 202 -4.97 -9.60 -20.95
N LEU A 203 -6.19 -9.68 -21.49
CA LEU A 203 -7.25 -10.58 -21.00
C LEU A 203 -6.89 -12.04 -21.28
N LEU A 204 -6.82 -12.86 -20.23
CA LEU A 204 -6.52 -14.29 -20.32
C LEU A 204 -7.79 -15.16 -20.35
N TRP A 205 -8.92 -14.68 -19.79
CA TRP A 205 -10.21 -15.35 -19.97
C TRP A 205 -11.06 -14.67 -21.03
N GLY A 206 -11.75 -15.48 -21.83
CA GLY A 206 -12.60 -15.00 -22.94
C GLY A 206 -11.85 -14.67 -24.23
N GLY A 207 -10.53 -14.88 -24.27
CA GLY A 207 -9.72 -14.82 -25.49
C GLY A 207 -9.79 -16.13 -26.29
N GLY A 208 -10.88 -16.34 -27.01
CA GLY A 208 -11.03 -17.45 -27.96
C GLY A 208 -11.94 -17.03 -29.11
N SER A 209 -11.32 -16.82 -30.28
CA SER A 209 -11.87 -16.68 -31.65
C SER A 209 -13.37 -16.44 -31.82
#